data_AF-A0A7W7W2G3-F1
#
_entry.id   AF-A0A7W7W2G3-F1
#
_cell.length_a   1.000
_cell.length_b   1.000
_cell.length_c   1.000
_cell.angle_alpha   90.00
_cell.angle_beta   90.00
_cell.angle_gamma   90.00
#
_symmetry.space_group_name_H-M   'P 1'
#
loop_
_entity.id
_entity.type
_entity.pdbx_description
1 polymer ?
#
loop_
_entity_poly.entity_id
_entity_poly.type
_entity_poly.pdbx_seq_one_letter_code
_entity_poly.pdbx_strand_id
1 'polypeptide(L)'
;MVEQSREDWLRPRLEALGRRPRLVPEQARPVDLVSRACPIGEMDTPAQREVAAAAARTSIANEIQERWPGAPYLIRQGRTEELEDLDLESGTDALVIFGVVYKFRS
;
A
#
# COMPACT_ATOMS: atom_id res chain seq x y z
N MET A 1 -19.47 3.59 13.05
CA MET A 1 -18.66 4.78 13.41
C MET A 1 -17.15 4.53 13.17
N VAL A 2 -16.79 3.84 12.07
CA VAL A 2 -15.40 3.47 11.71
C VAL A 2 -15.02 4.01 10.33
N GLU A 3 -16.00 4.23 9.45
CA GLU A 3 -15.79 4.73 8.08
C GLU A 3 -15.22 6.15 8.02
N GLN A 4 -15.61 7.06 8.92
CA GLN A 4 -15.03 8.42 8.98
C GLN A 4 -13.53 8.37 9.22
N SER A 5 -13.05 7.59 10.20
CA SER A 5 -11.62 7.44 10.46
C SER A 5 -10.85 6.87 9.27
N ARG A 6 -11.48 6.03 8.44
CA ARG A 6 -10.84 5.46 7.26
C ARG A 6 -10.80 6.43 6.09
N GLU A 7 -11.89 7.13 5.78
CA GLU A 7 -11.87 8.16 4.73
C GLU A 7 -10.90 9.30 5.07
N ASP A 8 -10.87 9.72 6.33
CA ASP A 8 -9.94 10.76 6.80
C ASP A 8 -8.49 10.29 6.77
N TRP A 9 -8.22 9.00 7.01
CA TRP A 9 -6.91 8.39 6.82
C TRP A 9 -6.55 8.24 5.32
N LEU A 10 -7.49 7.83 4.48
CA LEU A 10 -7.23 7.56 3.05
C LEU A 10 -7.01 8.83 2.23
N ARG A 11 -7.80 9.88 2.47
CA ARG A 11 -7.79 11.10 1.63
C ARG A 11 -6.38 11.69 1.43
N PRO A 12 -5.60 12.01 2.49
CA PRO A 12 -4.25 12.56 2.30
C PRO A 12 -3.31 11.59 1.55
N ARG A 13 -3.50 10.28 1.73
CA ARG A 13 -2.66 9.24 1.10
C ARG A 13 -2.98 9.07 -0.38
N LEU A 14 -4.25 9.12 -0.77
CA LEU A 14 -4.66 9.11 -2.16
C LEU A 14 -4.17 10.36 -2.91
N GLU A 15 -4.16 11.51 -2.25
CA GLU A 15 -3.57 12.74 -2.81
C GLU A 15 -2.06 12.61 -3.01
N ALA A 16 -1.33 12.10 -2.02
CA ALA A 16 0.10 11.86 -2.12
C ALA A 16 0.45 10.85 -3.25
N LEU A 17 -0.30 9.75 -3.35
CA LEU A 17 -0.19 8.79 -4.45
C LEU A 17 -0.47 9.43 -5.81
N GLY A 18 -1.46 10.33 -5.90
CA GLY A 18 -1.77 11.05 -7.13
C GLY A 18 -0.69 12.02 -7.59
N ARG A 19 0.20 12.46 -6.69
CA ARG A 19 1.34 13.34 -7.01
C ARG A 19 2.59 12.58 -7.41
N ARG A 20 2.66 11.26 -7.15
CA ARG A 20 3.81 10.42 -7.46
C ARG A 20 3.65 9.74 -8.83
N PRO A 21 4.35 10.21 -9.88
CA PRO A 21 4.35 9.51 -11.16
C PRO A 21 4.90 8.09 -10.96
N ARG A 22 4.35 7.10 -11.69
CA ARG A 22 4.71 5.66 -11.67
C ARG A 22 4.14 4.81 -10.54
N LEU A 23 3.52 5.41 -9.52
CA LEU A 23 2.79 4.64 -8.48
C LEU A 23 1.37 4.25 -8.91
N VAL A 24 0.80 4.96 -9.87
CA VAL A 24 -0.37 4.56 -10.66
C VAL A 24 -0.12 4.95 -12.12
N PRO A 25 -0.78 4.30 -13.09
CA PRO A 25 -0.76 4.78 -14.48
C PRO A 25 -1.20 6.25 -14.54
N GLU A 26 -0.60 7.05 -15.42
CA GLU A 26 -0.91 8.49 -15.54
C GLU A 26 -2.38 8.74 -15.90
N GLN A 27 -2.97 7.83 -16.66
CA GLN A 27 -4.38 7.86 -17.05
C GLN A 27 -5.31 7.32 -15.95
N ALA A 28 -4.80 7.01 -14.76
CA ALA A 28 -5.57 6.48 -13.65
C ALA A 28 -5.64 7.45 -12.46
N ARG A 29 -6.55 7.18 -11.54
CA ARG A 29 -6.58 7.79 -10.21
C ARG A 29 -6.67 6.71 -9.13
N PRO A 30 -5.91 6.84 -8.04
CA PRO A 30 -6.03 5.93 -6.90
C PRO A 30 -7.40 6.15 -6.25
N VAL A 31 -8.04 5.07 -5.81
CA VAL A 31 -9.35 5.09 -5.16
C VAL A 31 -9.34 4.42 -3.80
N ASP A 32 -8.40 3.49 -3.58
CA ASP A 32 -8.16 2.91 -2.27
C ASP A 32 -6.73 2.39 -2.17
N LEU A 33 -6.33 2.06 -0.95
CA LEU A 33 -4.98 1.69 -0.54
C LEU A 33 -5.07 0.65 0.59
N VAL A 34 -4.29 -0.41 0.47
CA VAL A 34 -4.11 -1.44 1.51
C VAL A 34 -2.62 -1.60 1.75
N SER A 35 -2.16 -1.45 3.00
CA SER A 35 -0.75 -1.57 3.38
C SER A 35 -0.52 -2.66 4.43
N ARG A 36 0.71 -3.16 4.47
CA ARG A 36 1.26 -4.01 5.53
C ARG A 36 2.73 -3.61 5.75
N ALA A 37 3.14 -3.44 7.01
CA ALA A 37 4.56 -3.33 7.36
C ALA A 37 5.10 -4.66 7.87
N CYS A 38 6.36 -4.92 7.50
CA CYS A 38 7.18 -5.97 8.04
C CYS A 38 8.37 -5.31 8.75
N PRO A 39 8.38 -5.23 10.10
CA PRO A 39 9.48 -4.64 10.86
C PRO A 39 10.80 -5.34 10.54
N ILE A 40 11.82 -4.59 10.10
CA ILE A 40 13.09 -5.19 9.68
C ILE A 40 13.83 -5.80 10.86
N GLY A 41 13.69 -5.21 12.05
CA GLY A 41 14.25 -5.72 13.31
C GLY A 41 13.68 -7.07 13.77
N GLU A 42 12.55 -7.52 13.22
CA GLU A 42 11.98 -8.85 13.51
C GLU A 42 12.43 -9.92 12.49
N MET A 43 13.25 -9.53 11.50
CA MET A 43 13.67 -10.38 10.38
C MET A 43 15.21 -10.39 10.23
N ASP A 44 15.83 -11.41 10.83
CA ASP A 44 17.29 -11.55 10.91
C ASP A 44 17.96 -11.89 9.57
N THR A 45 17.22 -12.50 8.63
CA THR A 45 17.79 -13.00 7.37
C THR A 45 17.11 -12.43 6.12
N PRO A 46 17.83 -12.31 4.99
CA PRO A 46 17.21 -11.93 3.71
C PRO A 46 16.06 -12.85 3.30
N ALA A 47 16.19 -14.17 3.54
CA ALA A 47 15.15 -15.14 3.22
C ALA A 47 13.85 -14.90 4.02
N GLN A 48 13.94 -14.56 5.31
CA GLN A 48 12.76 -14.21 6.12
C GLN A 48 12.08 -12.94 5.58
N ARG A 49 12.87 -11.95 5.15
CA ARG A 49 12.34 -10.71 4.55
C ARG A 49 11.59 -10.98 3.25
N GLU A 50 12.13 -11.84 2.39
CA GLU A 50 11.46 -12.24 1.15
C GLU A 50 10.16 -13.00 1.40
N VAL A 51 10.16 -13.93 2.37
CA VAL A 51 8.96 -14.68 2.77
C VAL A 51 7.90 -13.74 3.34
N ALA A 52 8.27 -12.83 4.24
CA ALA A 52 7.37 -11.84 4.81
C ALA A 52 6.78 -10.93 3.72
N ALA A 53 7.61 -10.44 2.79
CA ALA A 53 7.17 -9.63 1.67
C ALA A 53 6.23 -10.41 0.73
N ALA A 54 6.50 -11.69 0.46
CA ALA A 54 5.62 -12.54 -0.34
C ALA A 54 4.26 -12.76 0.35
N ALA A 55 4.27 -13.06 1.66
CA ALA A 55 3.06 -13.22 2.45
C ALA A 55 2.22 -11.92 2.49
N ALA A 56 2.87 -10.77 2.68
CA ALA A 56 2.23 -9.46 2.66
C ALA A 56 1.57 -9.15 1.31
N ARG A 57 2.28 -9.40 0.20
CA ARG A 57 1.72 -9.22 -1.16
C ARG A 57 0.48 -10.07 -1.38
N THR A 58 0.52 -11.34 -0.99
CA THR A 58 -0.63 -12.25 -1.11
C THR A 58 -1.81 -11.80 -0.25
N SER A 59 -1.54 -11.42 1.00
CA SER A 59 -2.59 -10.91 1.91
C SER A 59 -3.27 -9.65 1.35
N ILE A 60 -2.48 -8.70 0.84
CA ILE A 60 -2.99 -7.48 0.22
C ILE A 60 -3.83 -7.79 -1.02
N ALA A 61 -3.34 -8.68 -1.90
CA ALA A 61 -4.07 -9.08 -3.09
C ALA A 61 -5.44 -9.69 -2.74
N ASN A 62 -5.48 -10.57 -1.75
CA ASN A 62 -6.72 -11.19 -1.28
C ASN A 62 -7.69 -10.14 -0.71
N GLU A 63 -7.21 -9.25 0.16
CA GLU A 63 -8.05 -8.18 0.71
C GLU A 63 -8.61 -7.28 -0.40
N ILE A 64 -7.79 -6.92 -1.39
CA ILE A 64 -8.26 -6.11 -2.53
C ILE A 64 -9.33 -6.85 -3.32
N GLN A 65 -9.15 -8.14 -3.59
CA GLN A 65 -10.14 -8.94 -4.32
C GLN A 65 -11.47 -9.08 -3.57
N GLU A 66 -11.42 -9.23 -2.25
CA GLU A 66 -12.62 -9.29 -1.41
C GLU A 66 -13.39 -7.96 -1.38
N ARG A 67 -12.66 -6.83 -1.34
CA ARG A 67 -13.24 -5.51 -1.12
C ARG A 67 -13.56 -4.76 -2.41
N TRP A 68 -12.81 -5.01 -3.48
CA TRP A 68 -12.99 -4.43 -4.82
C TRP A 68 -12.89 -5.53 -5.90
N PRO A 69 -13.86 -6.43 -5.97
CA PRO A 69 -13.82 -7.54 -6.92
C PRO A 69 -13.71 -7.04 -8.36
N GLY A 70 -12.69 -7.50 -9.08
CA GLY A 70 -12.43 -7.14 -10.48
C GLY A 70 -11.85 -5.73 -10.70
N ALA A 71 -11.60 -4.95 -9.65
CA ALA A 71 -10.95 -3.66 -9.80
C ALA A 71 -9.46 -3.82 -10.15
N PRO A 72 -8.90 -2.95 -11.00
CA PRO A 72 -7.49 -2.98 -11.30
C PRO A 72 -6.69 -2.43 -10.10
N TYR A 73 -5.59 -3.10 -9.78
CA TYR A 73 -4.70 -2.72 -8.70
C TYR A 73 -3.25 -3.03 -9.05
N LEU A 74 -2.34 -2.42 -8.31
CA LEU A 74 -0.91 -2.70 -8.36
C LEU A 74 -0.38 -2.84 -6.94
N ILE A 75 0.64 -3.68 -6.77
CA ILE A 75 1.34 -3.82 -5.50
C ILE A 75 2.76 -3.30 -5.66
N ARG A 76 3.22 -2.58 -4.65
CA ARG A 76 4.57 -2.01 -4.55
C ARG A 76 5.16 -2.35 -3.18
N GLN A 77 6.47 -2.25 -3.11
CA GLN A 77 7.24 -2.39 -1.88
C GLN A 77 8.27 -1.26 -1.82
N GLY A 78 8.56 -0.80 -0.62
CA GLY A 78 9.58 0.21 -0.35
C GLY A 78 9.85 0.29 1.15
N ARG A 79 10.85 1.08 1.53
CA ARG A 79 11.11 1.36 2.94
C ARG A 79 10.19 2.45 3.46
N THR A 80 9.89 2.47 4.75
CA THR A 80 9.08 3.55 5.35
C THR A 80 9.66 4.94 5.05
N GLU A 81 11.00 5.09 5.05
CA GLU A 81 11.69 6.35 4.74
C GLU A 81 11.46 6.85 3.30
N GLU A 82 11.29 5.94 2.34
CA GLU A 82 11.03 6.29 0.92
C GLU A 82 9.55 6.68 0.68
N LEU A 83 8.70 6.41 1.67
CA LEU A 83 7.24 6.47 1.61
C LEU A 83 6.66 7.31 2.77
N GLU A 84 7.46 8.16 3.40
CA GLU A 84 7.09 8.99 4.55
C GLU A 84 5.81 9.81 4.31
N ASP A 85 5.70 10.41 3.12
CA ASP A 85 4.54 11.21 2.68
C ASP A 85 3.24 10.40 2.55
N LEU A 86 3.34 9.07 2.45
CA LEU A 86 2.19 8.17 2.44
C LEU A 86 1.75 7.76 3.85
N ASP A 87 2.56 8.04 4.88
CA ASP A 87 2.27 7.79 6.29
C ASP A 87 1.65 6.38 6.50
N LEU A 88 2.22 5.37 5.87
CA LEU A 88 1.56 4.06 5.76
C LEU A 88 1.56 3.28 7.07
N GLU A 89 2.56 3.49 7.94
CA GLU A 89 2.71 2.86 9.25
C GLU A 89 3.65 3.67 10.14
N SER A 90 3.48 3.59 11.46
CA SER A 90 4.20 4.42 12.46
C SER A 90 5.59 3.93 12.84
N GLY A 91 6.14 2.94 12.12
CA GLY A 91 7.42 2.31 12.44
C GLY A 91 8.60 2.85 11.62
N THR A 92 9.64 3.34 12.30
CA THR A 92 10.94 3.59 11.70
C THR A 92 11.63 2.23 11.43
N ASP A 93 12.21 2.03 10.24
CA ASP A 93 12.88 0.78 9.82
C ASP A 93 11.96 -0.44 9.58
N ALA A 94 10.95 -0.27 8.72
CA ALA A 94 10.12 -1.36 8.22
C ALA A 94 10.17 -1.46 6.68
N LEU A 95 10.04 -2.69 6.18
CA LEU A 95 9.69 -2.92 4.78
C LEU A 95 8.17 -2.77 4.66
N VAL A 96 7.71 -1.82 3.87
CA VAL A 96 6.29 -1.58 3.64
C VAL A 96 5.89 -2.14 2.28
N ILE A 97 4.87 -2.98 2.28
CA ILE A 97 4.23 -3.50 1.08
C ILE A 97 2.83 -2.87 1.02
N PHE A 98 2.46 -2.32 -0.12
CA PHE A 98 1.17 -1.68 -0.28
C PHE A 98 0.57 -1.93 -1.66
N GLY A 99 -0.74 -2.12 -1.69
CA GLY A 99 -1.56 -2.25 -2.87
C GLY A 99 -2.39 -1.00 -3.10
N VAL A 100 -2.36 -0.48 -4.32
CA VAL A 100 -3.16 0.68 -4.72
C VAL A 100 -4.24 0.21 -5.68
N VAL A 101 -5.50 0.41 -5.31
CA VAL A 101 -6.64 0.22 -6.20
C VAL A 101 -6.84 1.51 -6.97
N TYR A 102 -7.04 1.42 -8.28
CA TYR A 102 -7.19 2.59 -9.14
C TYR A 102 -8.34 2.43 -10.12
N LYS A 103 -8.70 3.53 -10.77
CA LYS A 103 -9.60 3.53 -11.93
C LYS A 103 -9.07 4.45 -13.01
N PHE A 104 -9.29 4.07 -14.27
CA PHE A 104 -8.96 4.92 -15.40
C PHE A 104 -9.85 6.17 -15.40
N ARG A 105 -9.26 7.31 -15.76
CA ARG A 105 -9.99 8.56 -15.97
C ARG A 105 -10.75 8.41 -17.29
N SER A 106 -12.07 8.29 -17.19
CA SER A 106 -13.00 8.43 -18.32
C SER A 106 -12.98 9.85 -18.86
#